data_AF-A0A0U4ZKT0-F1
#
_entry.id   AF-A0A0U4ZKT0-F1
#
_cell.length_a   1.000
_cell.length_b   1.000
_cell.length_c   1.000
_cell.angle_alpha   90.00
_cell.angle_beta   90.00
_cell.angle_gamma   90.00
#
_symmetry.space_group_name_H-M   'P 1'
#
loop_
_entity.id
_entity.type
_entity.pdbx_description
1 polymer ?
#
loop_
_entity_poly.entity_id
_entity_poly.type
_entity_poly.pdbx_seq_one_letter_code
_entity_poly.pdbx_strand_id
1 'polypeptide(L)'
;MVPKQPSSPGPKDLTNLIMSNAKKNFREIMQELRNVRSAGTGRGGFTIWGGLILAMRPSNPLGVPLKPIFDSFLGGMDYYDLLNFIEAFPALLLHIHRWGLGPGGAWRNMPVFRTPQEVIDWHRSVAPPGTNLPPPGEPLPFGVVTDNHTSRRWPYVDWITRERNDFLVRLHEAGLWDPLGYRPDGHSFLSNALAFNRGFLLSYINYIGQGNLAFLLRPSRILEITGMALGANHLDLAISRNDFALFTRWIRENPGLHGPTALNNRSKETLCEFVTAEEALWYLRTIGLNLAQPLTPPANTLPAIPGVPTQIGHTPQIGSAGNGSPWHIAIRNNNLDFLDFLAAHTPYPADIDNPYNAPFTPALYAYTLGKFDHFDRLLRWGADPGVVPYMVILSWPTNPQDRWLRTSLAGIRNPNPNPGGNVRQGTSVHWVVFALHDEMKEINRAANLTESQKRSRRETRMRQATTLINLAKQGNIRGEPDLSTRDLAVPPRTAWDYAKMWGYTQLAYLLDPA
;
A
#
# COMPACT_ATOMS: atom_id res chain seq x y z
N MET A 1 17.33 81.33 -20.55
CA MET A 1 18.18 80.20 -20.12
C MET A 1 17.35 78.93 -20.23
N VAL A 2 17.61 78.08 -21.22
CA VAL A 2 16.95 76.78 -21.39
C VAL A 2 17.73 75.76 -20.55
N PRO A 3 17.10 74.97 -19.66
CA PRO A 3 17.82 74.01 -18.85
C PRO A 3 18.33 72.88 -19.74
N LYS A 4 19.64 72.62 -19.72
CA LYS A 4 20.25 71.45 -20.36
C LYS A 4 19.62 70.19 -19.77
N GLN A 5 18.96 69.40 -20.60
CA GLN A 5 18.56 68.04 -20.24
C GLN A 5 19.82 67.22 -19.88
N PRO A 6 19.79 66.43 -18.80
CA PRO A 6 20.88 65.55 -18.47
C PRO A 6 21.05 64.51 -19.59
N SER A 7 22.27 64.39 -20.10
CA SER A 7 22.62 63.41 -21.12
C SER A 7 22.34 62.01 -20.60
N SER A 8 21.56 61.23 -21.35
CA SER A 8 21.34 59.81 -21.10
C SER A 8 22.70 59.09 -21.06
N PRO A 9 22.97 58.25 -20.04
CA PRO A 9 24.24 57.53 -19.94
C PRO A 9 24.45 56.67 -21.18
N GLY A 10 25.67 56.70 -21.72
CA GLY A 10 26.04 55.87 -22.86
C GLY A 10 25.97 54.37 -22.51
N PRO A 11 25.92 53.47 -23.52
CA PRO A 11 25.78 52.02 -23.29
C PRO A 11 26.83 51.43 -22.33
N LYS A 12 28.05 52.00 -22.32
CA LYS A 12 29.13 51.60 -21.40
C LYS A 12 28.86 52.02 -19.95
N ASP A 13 28.27 53.20 -19.72
CA ASP A 13 27.95 53.68 -18.37
C ASP A 13 26.76 52.93 -17.78
N LEU A 14 25.76 52.57 -18.60
CA LEU A 14 24.65 51.74 -18.15
C LEU A 14 25.12 50.33 -17.76
N THR A 15 26.05 49.75 -18.53
CA THR A 15 26.64 48.44 -18.22
C THR A 15 27.45 48.48 -16.92
N ASN A 16 28.26 49.53 -16.72
CA ASN A 16 29.04 49.71 -15.49
C ASN A 16 28.15 50.00 -14.27
N LEU A 17 27.06 50.75 -14.44
CA LEU A 17 26.08 51.03 -13.39
C LEU A 17 25.26 49.77 -13.02
N ILE A 18 24.91 48.94 -14.00
CA ILE A 18 24.26 47.64 -13.76
C ILE A 18 25.24 46.70 -13.03
N MET A 19 26.51 46.67 -13.44
CA MET A 19 27.52 45.83 -12.77
C MET A 19 27.92 46.31 -11.37
N SER A 20 27.94 47.62 -11.11
CA SER A 20 28.20 48.16 -9.76
C SER A 20 27.01 47.97 -8.82
N ASN A 21 25.77 48.06 -9.33
CA ASN A 21 24.56 47.75 -8.56
C ASN A 21 24.33 46.25 -8.37
N ALA A 22 24.75 45.38 -9.30
CA ALA A 22 24.69 43.93 -9.13
C ALA A 22 25.63 43.43 -8.01
N LYS A 23 26.65 44.21 -7.64
CA LYS A 23 27.51 43.97 -6.47
C LYS A 23 26.88 44.40 -5.14
N LYS A 24 25.78 45.16 -5.15
CA LYS A 24 25.03 45.51 -3.94
C LYS A 24 24.41 44.22 -3.39
N ASN A 25 24.60 43.94 -2.09
CA ASN A 25 24.29 42.65 -1.48
C ASN A 25 22.88 42.17 -1.87
N PHE A 26 22.78 41.01 -2.51
CA PHE A 26 21.51 40.39 -2.95
C PHE A 26 20.43 40.38 -1.86
N ARG A 27 20.82 40.27 -0.57
CA ARG A 27 19.91 40.40 0.57
C ARG A 27 19.23 41.77 0.66
N GLU A 28 19.93 42.87 0.40
CA GLU A 28 19.36 44.23 0.41
C GLU A 28 18.37 44.41 -0.74
N ILE A 29 18.70 43.89 -1.92
CA ILE A 29 17.82 43.94 -3.10
C ILE A 29 16.56 43.09 -2.88
N MET A 30 16.71 41.87 -2.33
CA MET A 30 15.57 41.00 -2.02
C MET A 30 14.74 41.55 -0.85
N GLN A 31 15.36 42.24 0.11
CA GLN A 31 14.66 42.94 1.19
C GLN A 31 13.91 44.15 0.65
N GLU A 32 14.50 44.96 -0.22
CA GLU A 32 13.80 46.04 -0.93
C GLU A 32 12.63 45.49 -1.76
N LEU A 33 12.80 44.37 -2.46
CA LEU A 33 11.72 43.74 -3.24
C LEU A 33 10.58 43.20 -2.36
N ARG A 34 10.89 42.58 -1.21
CA ARG A 34 9.87 42.21 -0.21
C ARG A 34 9.13 43.43 0.32
N ASN A 35 9.89 44.49 0.66
CA ASN A 35 9.34 45.74 1.17
C ASN A 35 8.44 46.44 0.12
N VAL A 36 8.81 46.42 -1.16
CA VAL A 36 8.01 46.98 -2.27
C VAL A 36 6.75 46.15 -2.51
N ARG A 37 6.83 44.81 -2.44
CA ARG A 37 5.65 43.94 -2.54
C ARG A 37 4.67 44.15 -1.38
N SER A 38 5.15 44.43 -0.17
CA SER A 38 4.31 44.72 0.99
C SER A 38 3.78 46.16 1.03
N ALA A 39 4.46 47.13 0.39
CA ALA A 39 4.15 48.55 0.51
C ALA A 39 3.16 49.10 -0.53
N GLY A 40 2.77 48.32 -1.54
CA GLY A 40 1.75 48.70 -2.53
C GLY A 40 2.01 50.01 -3.30
N THR A 41 3.19 50.61 -3.17
CA THR A 41 3.52 51.95 -3.68
C THR A 41 4.97 52.01 -4.16
N GLY A 42 5.20 52.62 -5.33
CA GLY A 42 6.51 53.16 -5.72
C GLY A 42 7.13 52.62 -7.02
N ARG A 43 6.99 53.41 -8.09
CA ARG A 43 7.44 53.20 -9.50
C ARG A 43 8.95 52.94 -9.75
N GLY A 44 9.81 52.83 -8.73
CA GLY A 44 11.27 52.83 -8.88
C GLY A 44 11.93 51.47 -9.14
N GLY A 45 11.48 50.40 -8.49
CA GLY A 45 12.06 49.06 -8.67
C GLY A 45 11.60 48.34 -9.95
N PHE A 46 10.46 48.74 -10.49
CA PHE A 46 9.85 48.13 -11.68
C PHE A 46 10.56 48.51 -13.00
N THR A 47 11.27 49.63 -13.07
CA THR A 47 11.90 50.12 -14.31
C THR A 47 13.16 49.36 -14.70
N ILE A 48 13.99 48.92 -13.73
CA ILE A 48 15.21 48.16 -14.03
C ILE A 48 14.86 46.76 -14.52
N TRP A 49 13.96 46.07 -13.83
CA TRP A 49 13.56 44.70 -14.19
C TRP A 49 12.55 44.65 -15.34
N GLY A 50 11.64 45.62 -15.44
CA GLY A 50 10.82 45.81 -16.64
C GLY A 50 11.69 46.07 -17.87
N GLY A 51 12.76 46.85 -17.72
CA GLY A 51 13.80 47.04 -18.75
C GLY A 51 14.53 45.74 -19.09
N LEU A 52 14.92 44.94 -18.10
CA LEU A 52 15.59 43.65 -18.34
C LEU A 52 14.67 42.63 -19.05
N ILE A 53 13.40 42.55 -18.64
CA ILE A 53 12.38 41.67 -19.25
C ILE A 53 12.05 42.14 -20.68
N LEU A 54 11.89 43.45 -20.90
CA LEU A 54 11.66 44.01 -22.23
C LEU A 54 12.87 43.83 -23.15
N ALA A 55 14.08 43.92 -22.61
CA ALA A 55 15.31 43.79 -23.39
C ALA A 55 15.75 42.33 -23.61
N MET A 56 15.18 41.37 -22.88
CA MET A 56 15.26 39.94 -23.21
C MET A 56 14.28 39.51 -24.33
N ARG A 57 13.45 40.41 -24.86
CA ARG A 57 12.64 40.12 -26.06
C ARG A 57 13.55 39.98 -27.29
N PRO A 58 13.18 39.13 -28.27
CA PRO A 58 13.95 38.93 -29.51
C PRO A 58 14.27 40.23 -30.25
N SER A 59 13.39 41.23 -30.12
CA SER A 59 13.51 42.55 -30.73
C SER A 59 14.22 43.55 -29.80
N ASN A 60 15.39 43.22 -29.27
CA ASN A 60 16.12 44.10 -28.35
C ASN A 60 16.66 45.34 -29.12
N PRO A 61 16.12 46.56 -28.89
CA PRO A 61 16.52 47.75 -29.62
C PRO A 61 17.90 48.30 -29.19
N LEU A 62 18.48 47.78 -28.10
CA LEU A 62 19.70 48.33 -27.51
C LEU A 62 21.01 47.76 -28.10
N GLY A 63 20.94 46.73 -28.95
CA GLY A 63 22.13 46.15 -29.62
C GLY A 63 23.18 45.51 -28.70
N VAL A 64 23.03 45.58 -27.38
CA VAL A 64 23.92 44.94 -26.40
C VAL A 64 23.49 43.48 -26.22
N PRO A 65 24.40 42.50 -26.34
CA PRO A 65 24.11 41.14 -25.95
C PRO A 65 23.90 41.12 -24.43
N LEU A 66 22.65 41.05 -23.99
CA LEU A 66 22.30 41.02 -22.55
C LEU A 66 22.45 39.63 -21.93
N LYS A 67 22.53 38.59 -22.77
CA LYS A 67 22.70 37.21 -22.31
C LYS A 67 23.92 37.02 -21.39
N PRO A 68 25.14 37.51 -21.72
CA PRO A 68 26.30 37.37 -20.83
C PRO A 68 26.13 38.08 -19.49
N ILE A 69 25.47 39.24 -19.46
CA ILE A 69 25.21 39.98 -18.20
C ILE A 69 24.22 39.19 -17.34
N PHE A 70 23.15 38.68 -17.94
CA PHE A 70 22.17 37.86 -17.23
C PHE A 70 22.78 36.54 -16.73
N ASP A 71 23.55 35.84 -17.57
CA ASP A 71 24.25 34.61 -17.21
C ASP A 71 25.24 34.86 -16.05
N SER A 72 25.95 35.99 -16.06
CA SER A 72 26.86 36.38 -14.96
C SER A 72 26.11 36.68 -13.67
N PHE A 73 24.93 37.29 -13.76
CA PHE A 73 24.07 37.55 -12.61
C PHE A 73 23.54 36.25 -11.99
N LEU A 74 23.02 35.35 -12.83
CA LEU A 74 22.58 34.02 -12.38
C LEU A 74 23.73 33.20 -11.78
N GLY A 75 24.96 33.34 -12.30
CA GLY A 75 26.15 32.68 -11.77
C GLY A 75 26.56 33.09 -10.35
N GLY A 76 26.05 34.22 -9.85
CA GLY A 76 26.24 34.66 -8.47
C GLY A 76 25.19 34.12 -7.49
N MET A 77 24.14 33.45 -7.97
CA MET A 77 23.05 32.93 -7.13
C MET A 77 23.31 31.49 -6.70
N ASP A 78 23.02 31.18 -5.44
CA ASP A 78 22.95 29.79 -5.00
C ASP A 78 21.65 29.10 -5.48
N TYR A 79 21.53 27.81 -5.20
CA TYR A 79 20.35 27.03 -5.57
C TYR A 79 19.02 27.62 -5.06
N TYR A 80 18.96 28.03 -3.79
CA TYR A 80 17.72 28.54 -3.21
C TYR A 80 17.41 29.94 -3.71
N ASP A 81 18.44 30.75 -3.95
CA ASP A 81 18.32 32.07 -4.57
C ASP A 81 17.72 31.95 -5.97
N LEU A 82 18.17 30.98 -6.78
CA LEU A 82 17.60 30.71 -8.11
C LEU A 82 16.12 30.29 -8.02
N LEU A 83 15.77 29.39 -7.10
CA LEU A 83 14.36 28.99 -6.92
C LEU A 83 13.49 30.19 -6.53
N ASN A 84 13.91 30.98 -5.54
CA ASN A 84 13.20 32.16 -5.08
C ASN A 84 13.09 33.23 -6.18
N PHE A 85 14.14 33.37 -7.00
CA PHE A 85 14.15 34.29 -8.13
C PHE A 85 13.16 33.87 -9.22
N ILE A 86 13.10 32.57 -9.56
CA ILE A 86 12.08 32.03 -10.47
C ILE A 86 10.66 32.23 -9.91
N GLU A 87 10.47 32.05 -8.61
CA GLU A 87 9.17 32.30 -7.97
C GLU A 87 8.74 33.77 -8.06
N ALA A 88 9.68 34.70 -7.91
CA ALA A 88 9.44 36.13 -8.07
C ALA A 88 9.23 36.53 -9.53
N PHE A 89 9.88 35.84 -10.48
CA PHE A 89 9.81 36.11 -11.91
C PHE A 89 9.47 34.87 -12.75
N PRO A 90 8.24 34.31 -12.65
CA PRO A 90 7.79 33.12 -13.37
C PRO A 90 7.99 33.12 -14.89
N ALA A 91 8.00 34.31 -15.51
CA ALA A 91 8.22 34.46 -16.95
C ALA A 91 9.64 34.04 -17.39
N LEU A 92 10.60 34.05 -16.46
CA LEU A 92 11.99 33.69 -16.72
C LEU A 92 12.29 32.22 -16.43
N LEU A 93 11.32 31.42 -15.97
CA LEU A 93 11.47 30.02 -15.60
C LEU A 93 12.28 29.21 -16.61
N LEU A 94 11.86 29.19 -17.88
CA LEU A 94 12.52 28.37 -18.91
C LEU A 94 13.95 28.83 -19.20
N HIS A 95 14.19 30.14 -19.15
CA HIS A 95 15.52 30.69 -19.39
C HIS A 95 16.47 30.33 -18.24
N ILE A 96 16.06 30.60 -17.01
CA ILE A 96 16.85 30.29 -15.81
C ILE A 96 17.07 28.78 -15.71
N HIS A 97 16.07 27.97 -16.06
CA HIS A 97 16.22 26.52 -16.09
C HIS A 97 17.23 26.04 -17.12
N ARG A 98 17.15 26.52 -18.37
CA ARG A 98 18.14 26.17 -19.41
C ARG A 98 19.54 26.63 -19.04
N TRP A 99 19.67 27.82 -18.44
CA TRP A 99 20.93 28.30 -17.89
C TRP A 99 21.42 27.38 -16.77
N GLY A 100 20.54 26.99 -15.86
CA GLY A 100 20.80 26.09 -14.74
C GLY A 100 21.33 24.72 -15.18
N LEU A 101 20.86 24.20 -16.32
CA LEU A 101 21.36 22.96 -16.93
C LEU A 101 22.74 23.09 -17.59
N GLY A 102 23.18 24.33 -17.88
CA GLY A 102 24.41 24.60 -18.62
C GLY A 102 25.70 24.44 -17.81
N PRO A 103 26.88 24.65 -18.44
CA PRO A 103 28.19 24.38 -17.84
C PRO A 103 28.52 25.16 -16.54
N GLY A 104 27.87 26.30 -16.31
CA GLY A 104 28.02 27.12 -15.10
C GLY A 104 26.78 27.16 -14.21
N GLY A 105 25.75 26.38 -14.52
CA GLY A 105 24.48 26.42 -13.82
C GLY A 105 24.44 25.53 -12.59
N ALA A 106 23.55 25.86 -11.63
CA ALA A 106 23.37 25.10 -10.39
C ALA A 106 22.76 23.69 -10.59
N TRP A 107 22.23 23.39 -11.78
CA TRP A 107 21.56 22.14 -12.13
C TRP A 107 22.29 21.44 -13.29
N ARG A 108 23.60 21.68 -13.40
CA ARG A 108 24.41 21.23 -14.52
C ARG A 108 24.26 19.72 -14.76
N ASN A 109 24.08 19.35 -16.03
CA ASN A 109 23.97 17.95 -16.47
C ASN A 109 22.85 17.18 -15.75
N MET A 110 21.74 17.84 -15.42
CA MET A 110 20.55 17.19 -14.89
C MET A 110 19.78 16.54 -16.05
N PRO A 111 19.85 15.20 -16.23
CA PRO A 111 19.09 14.51 -17.26
C PRO A 111 17.59 14.51 -16.95
N VAL A 112 16.80 14.31 -18.00
CA VAL A 112 15.40 13.93 -17.89
C VAL A 112 15.33 12.41 -17.95
N PHE A 113 14.82 11.77 -16.89
CA PHE A 113 14.70 10.31 -16.83
C PHE A 113 13.30 9.87 -17.21
N ARG A 114 13.16 9.16 -18.33
CA ARG A 114 11.90 8.62 -18.86
C ARG A 114 11.71 7.15 -18.52
N THR A 115 12.81 6.44 -18.29
CA THR A 115 12.81 5.01 -18.02
C THR A 115 13.62 4.68 -16.76
N PRO A 116 13.35 3.54 -16.10
CA PRO A 116 14.19 3.06 -15.00
C PRO A 116 15.67 2.94 -15.38
N GLN A 117 15.94 2.43 -16.59
CA GLN A 117 17.30 2.19 -17.07
C GLN A 117 18.11 3.50 -17.16
N GLU A 118 17.50 4.59 -17.61
CA GLU A 118 18.19 5.89 -17.70
C GLU A 118 18.66 6.41 -16.32
N VAL A 119 17.90 6.15 -15.25
CA VAL A 119 18.31 6.51 -13.89
C VAL A 119 19.50 5.65 -13.45
N ILE A 120 19.44 4.35 -13.71
CA ILE A 120 20.50 3.39 -13.37
C ILE A 120 21.80 3.75 -14.10
N ASP A 121 21.71 3.96 -15.42
CA ASP A 121 22.85 4.31 -16.26
C ASP A 121 23.48 5.63 -15.81
N TRP A 122 22.66 6.62 -15.47
CA TRP A 122 23.16 7.88 -14.94
C TRP A 122 23.92 7.70 -13.63
N HIS A 123 23.35 6.99 -12.65
CA HIS A 123 24.04 6.74 -11.38
C HIS A 123 25.37 6.01 -11.57
N ARG A 124 25.43 5.04 -12.48
CA ARG A 124 26.66 4.32 -12.83
C ARG A 124 27.68 5.25 -13.50
N SER A 125 27.23 6.10 -14.42
CA SER A 125 28.12 7.01 -15.17
C SER A 125 28.75 8.11 -14.32
N VAL A 126 28.11 8.49 -13.21
CA VAL A 126 28.58 9.56 -12.32
C VAL A 126 29.10 9.05 -10.99
N ALA A 127 29.18 7.72 -10.83
CA ALA A 127 29.79 7.11 -9.66
C ALA A 127 31.26 7.57 -9.52
N PRO A 128 31.75 7.79 -8.29
CA PRO A 128 33.13 8.20 -8.08
C PRO A 128 34.13 7.24 -8.74
N PRO A 129 35.23 7.73 -9.34
CA PRO A 129 36.27 6.88 -9.89
C PRO A 129 36.79 5.89 -8.84
N GLY A 130 37.00 4.63 -9.23
CA GLY A 130 37.44 3.56 -8.32
C GLY A 130 36.33 2.90 -7.50
N THR A 131 35.07 3.31 -7.67
CA THR A 131 33.93 2.62 -7.06
C THR A 131 33.70 1.27 -7.72
N ASN A 132 33.76 0.17 -6.96
CA ASN A 132 33.37 -1.15 -7.43
C ASN A 132 31.84 -1.24 -7.53
N LEU A 133 31.31 -1.03 -8.73
CA LEU A 133 29.88 -1.13 -9.00
C LEU A 133 29.47 -2.60 -9.21
N PRO A 134 28.33 -3.03 -8.66
CA PRO A 134 27.80 -4.37 -8.92
C PRO A 134 27.37 -4.52 -10.39
N PRO A 135 27.24 -5.74 -10.92
CA PRO A 135 26.80 -5.97 -12.29
C PRO A 135 25.39 -5.39 -12.57
N PRO A 136 25.01 -5.16 -13.84
CA PRO A 136 23.66 -4.73 -14.19
C PRO A 136 22.58 -5.69 -13.64
N GLY A 137 21.48 -5.13 -13.15
CA GLY A 137 20.39 -5.89 -12.50
C GLY A 137 20.54 -6.08 -10.99
N GLU A 138 21.70 -5.75 -10.41
CA GLU A 138 21.88 -5.72 -8.96
C GLU A 138 21.71 -4.30 -8.38
N PRO A 139 21.21 -4.16 -7.14
CA PRO A 139 21.10 -2.87 -6.49
C PRO A 139 22.44 -2.17 -6.31
N LEU A 140 22.48 -0.88 -6.67
CA LEU A 140 23.63 -0.02 -6.45
C LEU A 140 23.84 0.20 -4.94
N PRO A 141 25.10 0.39 -4.49
CA PRO A 141 25.37 0.70 -3.10
C PRO A 141 24.63 1.96 -2.66
N PHE A 142 23.95 1.90 -1.51
CA PHE A 142 23.15 3.01 -0.98
C PHE A 142 23.95 4.32 -0.86
N GLY A 143 25.25 4.24 -0.52
CA GLY A 143 26.15 5.39 -0.47
C GLY A 143 26.30 6.06 -1.84
N VAL A 144 26.51 5.30 -2.91
CA VAL A 144 26.63 5.84 -4.29
C VAL A 144 25.34 6.55 -4.71
N VAL A 145 24.18 5.95 -4.42
CA VAL A 145 22.88 6.56 -4.74
C VAL A 145 22.69 7.85 -3.95
N THR A 146 22.95 7.82 -2.64
CA THR A 146 22.78 8.96 -1.75
C THR A 146 23.72 10.09 -2.11
N ASP A 147 24.99 9.81 -2.37
CA ASP A 147 25.99 10.81 -2.75
C ASP A 147 25.62 11.47 -4.08
N ASN A 148 25.26 10.68 -5.10
CA ASN A 148 24.84 11.21 -6.40
C ASN A 148 23.54 12.04 -6.31
N HIS A 149 22.60 11.62 -5.48
CA HIS A 149 21.33 12.32 -5.28
C HIS A 149 21.49 13.59 -4.45
N THR A 150 22.24 13.56 -3.35
CA THR A 150 22.38 14.70 -2.41
C THR A 150 23.38 15.75 -2.89
N SER A 151 24.42 15.34 -3.62
CA SER A 151 25.39 16.27 -4.21
C SER A 151 24.80 17.16 -5.30
N ARG A 152 23.62 16.80 -5.84
CA ARG A 152 22.95 17.53 -6.91
C ARG A 152 21.57 17.95 -6.42
N ARG A 153 21.27 19.24 -6.40
CA ARG A 153 19.96 19.73 -5.94
C ARG A 153 18.97 19.75 -7.12
N TRP A 154 17.79 19.16 -6.96
CA TRP A 154 16.83 18.92 -8.05
C TRP A 154 15.60 19.84 -7.91
N PRO A 155 15.44 20.86 -8.77
CA PRO A 155 14.37 21.86 -8.63
C PRO A 155 12.96 21.28 -8.71
N TYR A 156 12.76 20.17 -9.43
CA TYR A 156 11.44 19.53 -9.56
C TYR A 156 10.87 19.08 -8.21
N VAL A 157 11.72 18.60 -7.30
CA VAL A 157 11.27 18.14 -5.98
C VAL A 157 10.74 19.32 -5.16
N ASP A 158 11.45 20.44 -5.18
CA ASP A 158 11.01 21.68 -4.54
C ASP A 158 9.70 22.18 -5.15
N TRP A 159 9.57 22.19 -6.47
CA TRP A 159 8.34 22.67 -7.13
C TRP A 159 7.14 21.77 -6.89
N ILE A 160 7.31 20.45 -6.81
CA ILE A 160 6.24 19.53 -6.39
C ILE A 160 5.86 19.79 -4.93
N THR A 161 6.86 19.98 -4.07
CA THR A 161 6.64 20.24 -2.63
C THR A 161 5.94 21.57 -2.40
N ARG A 162 6.27 22.61 -3.19
CA ARG A 162 5.68 23.96 -3.13
C ARG A 162 4.44 24.15 -3.99
N GLU A 163 3.89 23.07 -4.57
CA GLU A 163 2.70 23.09 -5.42
C GLU A 163 2.79 24.04 -6.63
N ARG A 164 3.99 24.24 -7.19
CA ARG A 164 4.24 25.04 -8.39
C ARG A 164 3.91 24.26 -9.65
N ASN A 165 2.65 23.84 -9.76
CA ASN A 165 2.13 23.09 -10.90
C ASN A 165 2.28 23.86 -12.22
N ASP A 166 2.13 25.18 -12.17
CA ASP A 166 2.35 26.07 -13.31
C ASP A 166 3.77 25.98 -13.87
N PHE A 167 4.76 25.75 -13.01
CA PHE A 167 6.15 25.59 -13.43
C PHE A 167 6.37 24.24 -14.09
N LEU A 168 5.88 23.17 -13.47
CA LEU A 168 6.01 21.81 -13.97
C LEU A 168 5.36 21.67 -15.35
N VAL A 169 4.14 22.21 -15.56
CA VAL A 169 3.46 22.20 -16.86
C VAL A 169 4.30 22.89 -17.94
N ARG A 170 4.81 24.11 -17.68
CA ARG A 170 5.65 24.85 -18.63
C ARG A 170 6.95 24.13 -18.96
N LEU A 171 7.56 23.48 -17.97
CA LEU A 171 8.78 22.70 -18.18
C LEU A 171 8.52 21.45 -19.03
N HIS A 172 7.38 20.79 -18.83
CA HIS A 172 6.96 19.68 -19.68
C HIS A 172 6.72 20.13 -21.12
N GLU A 173 5.99 21.21 -21.33
CA GLU A 173 5.76 21.80 -22.66
C GLU A 173 7.06 22.18 -23.38
N ALA A 174 8.10 22.57 -22.61
CA ALA A 174 9.41 22.88 -23.14
C ALA A 174 10.34 21.66 -23.32
N GLY A 175 9.88 20.44 -23.01
CA GLY A 175 10.66 19.21 -23.05
C GLY A 175 11.76 19.12 -22.00
N LEU A 176 11.68 19.92 -20.93
CA LEU A 176 12.67 20.00 -19.85
C LEU A 176 12.30 19.15 -18.63
N TRP A 177 11.10 18.59 -18.57
CA TRP A 177 10.64 17.68 -17.53
C TRP A 177 9.66 16.67 -18.14
N ASP A 178 9.67 15.42 -17.65
CA ASP A 178 8.74 14.38 -18.09
C ASP A 178 7.85 13.97 -16.90
N PRO A 179 6.52 14.25 -16.93
CA PRO A 179 5.60 13.87 -15.86
C PRO A 179 5.47 12.35 -15.67
N LEU A 180 5.75 11.55 -16.69
CA LEU A 180 5.69 10.08 -16.64
C LEU A 180 7.04 9.46 -16.25
N GLY A 181 8.04 10.31 -16.01
CA GLY A 181 9.41 9.93 -15.74
C GLY A 181 9.73 9.64 -14.27
N TYR A 182 11.03 9.62 -14.00
CA TYR A 182 11.60 9.29 -12.70
C TYR A 182 12.44 10.43 -12.15
N ARG A 183 12.54 10.42 -10.82
CA ARG A 183 13.51 11.18 -10.05
C ARG A 183 14.81 10.39 -9.92
N PRO A 184 15.93 11.05 -9.63
CA PRO A 184 17.21 10.36 -9.43
C PRO A 184 17.19 9.43 -8.23
N ASP A 185 16.39 9.70 -7.20
CA ASP A 185 16.21 8.77 -6.07
C ASP A 185 15.43 7.50 -6.45
N GLY A 186 15.13 7.30 -7.73
CA GLY A 186 14.48 6.11 -8.26
C GLY A 186 12.97 6.10 -8.07
N HIS A 187 12.35 7.16 -7.57
CA HIS A 187 10.89 7.28 -7.46
C HIS A 187 10.29 7.89 -8.72
N SER A 188 9.16 7.39 -9.20
CA SER A 188 8.41 8.07 -10.26
C SER A 188 7.82 9.40 -9.76
N PHE A 189 7.60 10.35 -10.67
CA PHE A 189 6.93 11.60 -10.31
C PHE A 189 5.50 11.37 -9.83
N LEU A 190 4.82 10.34 -10.36
CA LEU A 190 3.52 9.90 -9.85
C LEU A 190 3.59 9.44 -8.40
N SER A 191 4.61 8.65 -8.03
CA SER A 191 4.80 8.23 -6.64
C SER A 191 5.01 9.39 -5.69
N ASN A 192 5.69 10.42 -6.16
CA ASN A 192 5.91 11.63 -5.37
C ASN A 192 4.60 12.44 -5.23
N ALA A 193 3.87 12.64 -6.34
CA ALA A 193 2.58 13.32 -6.34
C ALA A 193 1.55 12.65 -5.39
N LEU A 194 1.50 11.32 -5.37
CA LEU A 194 0.65 10.56 -4.44
C LEU A 194 1.12 10.71 -2.99
N ALA A 195 2.43 10.68 -2.74
CA ALA A 195 2.98 10.79 -1.38
C ALA A 195 2.68 12.15 -0.73
N PHE A 196 2.63 13.23 -1.52
CA PHE A 196 2.34 14.58 -1.05
C PHE A 196 0.88 15.02 -1.29
N ASN A 197 0.00 14.11 -1.70
CA ASN A 197 -1.42 14.38 -1.99
C ASN A 197 -1.63 15.57 -2.95
N ARG A 198 -0.85 15.64 -4.04
CA ARG A 198 -0.87 16.75 -4.99
C ARG A 198 -1.94 16.56 -6.06
N GLY A 199 -3.21 16.81 -5.71
CA GLY A 199 -4.37 16.53 -6.57
C GLY A 199 -4.28 17.07 -8.02
N PHE A 200 -3.81 18.31 -8.20
CA PHE A 200 -3.61 18.87 -9.55
C PHE A 200 -2.53 18.11 -10.33
N LEU A 201 -1.36 17.89 -9.71
CA LEU A 201 -0.25 17.18 -10.35
C LEU A 201 -0.63 15.74 -10.70
N LEU A 202 -1.36 15.07 -9.81
CA LEU A 202 -1.94 13.74 -10.07
C LEU A 202 -2.85 13.77 -11.30
N SER A 203 -3.75 14.75 -11.37
CA SER A 203 -4.65 14.92 -12.52
C SER A 203 -3.89 15.20 -13.81
N TYR A 204 -2.82 16.00 -13.74
CA TYR A 204 -1.97 16.31 -14.89
C TYR A 204 -1.18 15.10 -15.36
N ILE A 205 -0.49 14.39 -14.46
CA ILE A 205 0.23 13.14 -14.78
C ILE A 205 -0.75 12.12 -15.36
N ASN A 206 -1.94 11.99 -14.79
CA ASN A 206 -2.98 11.12 -15.31
C ASN A 206 -3.39 11.51 -16.74
N TYR A 207 -3.65 12.79 -16.99
CA TYR A 207 -3.98 13.28 -18.34
C TYR A 207 -2.89 12.96 -19.36
N ILE A 208 -1.61 13.17 -19.01
CA ILE A 208 -0.49 12.84 -19.90
C ILE A 208 -0.30 11.33 -20.07
N GLY A 209 -0.57 10.54 -19.04
CA GLY A 209 -0.45 9.08 -19.04
C GLY A 209 -1.67 8.34 -19.59
N GLN A 210 -2.72 9.04 -19.99
CA GLN A 210 -3.97 8.44 -20.45
C GLN A 210 -3.72 7.51 -21.65
N GLY A 211 -4.22 6.27 -21.59
CA GLY A 211 -3.99 5.26 -22.62
C GLY A 211 -2.58 4.66 -22.66
N ASN A 212 -1.66 5.10 -21.78
CA ASN A 212 -0.28 4.61 -21.76
C ASN A 212 -0.14 3.40 -20.83
N LEU A 213 -0.50 2.23 -21.33
CA LEU A 213 -0.39 0.96 -20.62
C LEU A 213 1.04 0.69 -20.10
N ALA A 214 2.05 1.03 -20.90
CA ALA A 214 3.45 0.84 -20.51
C ALA A 214 3.83 1.70 -19.31
N PHE A 215 3.27 2.89 -19.16
CA PHE A 215 3.46 3.72 -17.97
C PHE A 215 2.78 3.10 -16.76
N LEU A 216 1.54 2.61 -16.87
CA LEU A 216 0.82 2.00 -15.75
C LEU A 216 1.50 0.76 -15.19
N LEU A 217 2.09 -0.05 -16.07
CA LEU A 217 2.81 -1.29 -15.72
C LEU A 217 4.27 -1.07 -15.31
N ARG A 218 4.82 0.13 -15.53
CA ARG A 218 6.18 0.45 -15.11
C ARG A 218 6.29 0.48 -13.58
N PRO A 219 7.46 0.11 -13.02
CA PRO A 219 7.67 0.12 -11.58
C PRO A 219 7.57 1.56 -11.06
N SER A 220 6.84 1.78 -9.97
CA SER A 220 6.76 3.11 -9.34
C SER A 220 8.06 3.52 -8.62
N ARG A 221 8.92 2.52 -8.36
CA ARG A 221 10.24 2.65 -7.73
C ARG A 221 11.24 1.74 -8.41
N ILE A 222 12.45 2.23 -8.63
CA ILE A 222 13.54 1.45 -9.24
C ILE A 222 14.23 0.65 -8.14
N LEU A 223 14.18 -0.68 -8.22
CA LEU A 223 14.77 -1.57 -7.22
C LEU A 223 16.27 -1.29 -7.07
N GLU A 224 16.95 -1.12 -8.20
CA GLU A 224 18.40 -0.98 -8.23
C GLU A 224 18.89 0.34 -7.60
N ILE A 225 18.00 1.31 -7.45
CA ILE A 225 18.29 2.61 -6.84
C ILE A 225 17.81 2.64 -5.39
N THR A 226 16.59 2.17 -5.16
CA THR A 226 15.93 2.29 -3.83
C THR A 226 16.29 1.14 -2.88
N GLY A 227 16.84 0.04 -3.39
CA GLY A 227 17.07 -1.19 -2.63
C GLY A 227 15.78 -1.88 -2.18
N MET A 228 14.61 -1.38 -2.59
CA MET A 228 13.31 -1.88 -2.16
C MET A 228 12.63 -2.61 -3.30
N ALA A 229 12.57 -3.95 -3.20
CA ALA A 229 11.89 -4.84 -4.16
C ALA A 229 10.37 -4.76 -4.08
N LEU A 230 9.82 -3.64 -3.60
CA LEU A 230 8.40 -3.37 -3.64
C LEU A 230 8.03 -3.10 -5.10
N GLY A 231 7.95 -4.18 -5.89
CA GLY A 231 7.57 -4.26 -7.30
C GLY A 231 6.13 -3.85 -7.54
N ALA A 232 5.72 -2.74 -6.92
CA ALA A 232 4.49 -2.06 -7.16
C ALA A 232 4.67 -1.20 -8.40
N ASN A 233 3.99 -1.56 -9.47
CA ASN A 233 3.80 -0.65 -10.59
C ASN A 233 2.87 0.51 -10.18
N HIS A 234 2.53 1.39 -11.11
CA HIS A 234 1.68 2.53 -10.79
C HIS A 234 0.25 2.14 -10.39
N LEU A 235 -0.29 1.03 -10.91
CA LEU A 235 -1.59 0.49 -10.48
C LEU A 235 -1.53 0.00 -9.03
N ASP A 236 -0.52 -0.79 -8.70
CA ASP A 236 -0.28 -1.28 -7.33
C ASP A 236 -0.10 -0.11 -6.35
N LEU A 237 0.56 0.95 -6.80
CA LEU A 237 0.75 2.14 -5.99
C LEU A 237 -0.57 2.84 -5.65
N ALA A 238 -1.47 3.01 -6.62
CA ALA A 238 -2.80 3.58 -6.37
C ALA A 238 -3.59 2.74 -5.37
N ILE A 239 -3.57 1.41 -5.52
CA ILE A 239 -4.22 0.47 -4.59
C ILE A 239 -3.62 0.57 -3.18
N SER A 240 -2.29 0.60 -3.05
CA SER A 240 -1.60 0.68 -1.75
C SER A 240 -1.90 1.99 -0.99
N ARG A 241 -2.41 3.00 -1.68
CA ARG A 241 -2.84 4.29 -1.12
C ARG A 241 -4.36 4.36 -0.91
N ASN A 242 -5.08 3.26 -1.13
CA ASN A 242 -6.54 3.17 -1.10
C ASN A 242 -7.23 4.13 -2.09
N ASP A 243 -6.55 4.52 -3.18
CA ASP A 243 -7.12 5.36 -4.24
C ASP A 243 -7.76 4.47 -5.33
N PHE A 244 -8.81 3.75 -4.94
CA PHE A 244 -9.53 2.83 -5.82
C PHE A 244 -10.24 3.55 -6.97
N ALA A 245 -10.58 4.84 -6.80
CA ALA A 245 -11.17 5.66 -7.85
C ALA A 245 -10.17 5.93 -8.98
N LEU A 246 -8.93 6.31 -8.64
CA LEU A 246 -7.85 6.47 -9.61
C LEU A 246 -7.52 5.14 -10.30
N PHE A 247 -7.40 4.05 -9.53
CA PHE A 247 -7.20 2.71 -10.08
C PHE A 247 -8.31 2.37 -11.10
N THR A 248 -9.58 2.44 -10.70
CA THR A 248 -10.74 2.14 -11.56
C THR A 248 -10.75 3.00 -12.82
N ARG A 249 -10.45 4.30 -12.69
CA ARG A 249 -10.36 5.21 -13.82
C ARG A 249 -9.29 4.78 -14.81
N TRP A 250 -8.08 4.45 -14.34
CA TRP A 250 -7.01 3.95 -15.20
C TRP A 250 -7.37 2.65 -15.91
N ILE A 251 -8.06 1.74 -15.22
CA ILE A 251 -8.58 0.53 -15.85
C ILE A 251 -9.55 0.86 -16.98
N ARG A 252 -10.51 1.78 -16.77
CA ARG A 252 -11.48 2.19 -17.79
C ARG A 252 -10.82 2.82 -19.02
N GLU A 253 -9.80 3.63 -18.80
CA GLU A 253 -9.07 4.34 -19.85
C GLU A 253 -8.10 3.40 -20.61
N ASN A 254 -7.85 2.18 -20.10
CA ASN A 254 -6.91 1.22 -20.66
C ASN A 254 -7.51 -0.20 -20.73
N PRO A 255 -8.55 -0.43 -21.56
CA PRO A 255 -9.26 -1.73 -21.62
C PRO A 255 -8.40 -2.90 -22.11
N GLY A 256 -7.22 -2.64 -22.69
CA GLY A 256 -6.24 -3.67 -23.06
C GLY A 256 -5.43 -4.24 -21.89
N LEU A 257 -5.65 -3.77 -20.66
CA LEU A 257 -5.00 -4.33 -19.48
C LEU A 257 -5.60 -5.71 -19.16
N HIS A 258 -4.79 -6.76 -19.23
CA HIS A 258 -5.15 -8.06 -18.68
C HIS A 258 -4.75 -8.13 -17.19
N GLY A 259 -5.76 -8.17 -16.33
CA GLY A 259 -5.70 -8.00 -14.87
C GLY A 259 -4.86 -9.02 -14.07
N PRO A 260 -4.76 -10.31 -14.44
CA PRO A 260 -4.06 -11.29 -13.60
C PRO A 260 -2.56 -11.04 -13.42
N THR A 261 -1.88 -10.53 -14.45
CA THR A 261 -0.43 -10.30 -14.48
C THR A 261 -0.05 -8.88 -14.09
N ALA A 262 -1.01 -7.95 -14.06
CA ALA A 262 -0.76 -6.54 -13.85
C ALA A 262 -0.62 -6.14 -12.37
N LEU A 263 -1.08 -6.95 -11.43
CA LEU A 263 -1.09 -6.61 -10.00
C LEU A 263 -0.31 -7.62 -9.18
N ASN A 264 0.44 -7.12 -8.20
CA ASN A 264 1.08 -7.97 -7.21
C ASN A 264 0.03 -8.53 -6.22
N ASN A 265 0.41 -9.57 -5.46
CA ASN A 265 -0.51 -10.23 -4.53
C ASN A 265 -1.05 -9.28 -3.46
N ARG A 266 -0.22 -8.39 -2.92
CA ARG A 266 -0.65 -7.43 -1.88
C ARG A 266 -1.73 -6.48 -2.38
N SER A 267 -1.64 -6.02 -3.63
CA SER A 267 -2.67 -5.21 -4.25
C SER A 267 -3.96 -6.00 -4.43
N LYS A 268 -3.88 -7.28 -4.84
CA LYS A 268 -5.05 -8.15 -4.93
C LYS A 268 -5.71 -8.37 -3.57
N GLU A 269 -4.92 -8.59 -2.51
CA GLU A 269 -5.42 -8.70 -1.13
C GLU A 269 -6.15 -7.43 -0.70
N THR A 270 -5.54 -6.27 -0.98
CA THR A 270 -6.12 -4.97 -0.64
C THR A 270 -7.43 -4.75 -1.39
N LEU A 271 -7.50 -5.12 -2.67
CA LEU A 271 -8.77 -5.09 -3.41
C LEU A 271 -9.81 -6.01 -2.77
N CYS A 272 -9.46 -7.26 -2.47
CA CYS A 272 -10.38 -8.20 -1.80
C CYS A 272 -10.91 -7.67 -0.46
N GLU A 273 -10.12 -6.89 0.26
CA GLU A 273 -10.49 -6.34 1.57
C GLU A 273 -11.42 -5.12 1.48
N PHE A 274 -11.33 -4.32 0.42
CA PHE A 274 -12.00 -3.01 0.39
C PHE A 274 -13.04 -2.82 -0.72
N VAL A 275 -12.98 -3.58 -1.81
CA VAL A 275 -13.90 -3.38 -2.94
C VAL A 275 -15.25 -4.06 -2.72
N THR A 276 -16.28 -3.50 -3.32
CA THR A 276 -17.63 -4.08 -3.33
C THR A 276 -17.71 -5.29 -4.26
N ALA A 277 -18.75 -6.11 -4.09
CA ALA A 277 -19.04 -7.21 -5.02
C ALA A 277 -19.27 -6.74 -6.47
N GLU A 278 -19.90 -5.57 -6.63
CA GLU A 278 -20.15 -4.96 -7.95
C GLU A 278 -18.83 -4.56 -8.63
N GLU A 279 -17.93 -3.90 -7.90
CA GLU A 279 -16.61 -3.54 -8.41
C GLU A 279 -15.78 -4.78 -8.74
N ALA A 280 -15.80 -5.80 -7.88
CA ALA A 280 -15.12 -7.07 -8.12
C ALA A 280 -15.59 -7.74 -9.42
N LEU A 281 -16.91 -7.78 -9.62
CA LEU A 281 -17.52 -8.31 -10.84
C LEU A 281 -17.17 -7.45 -12.07
N TRP A 282 -17.12 -6.13 -11.90
CA TRP A 282 -16.70 -5.21 -12.95
C TRP A 282 -15.23 -5.44 -13.34
N TYR A 283 -14.31 -5.60 -12.38
CA TYR A 283 -12.91 -5.93 -12.66
C TYR A 283 -12.77 -7.28 -13.36
N LEU A 284 -13.50 -8.30 -12.91
CA LEU A 284 -13.52 -9.62 -13.56
C LEU A 284 -13.97 -9.52 -15.01
N ARG A 285 -15.05 -8.81 -15.30
CA ARG A 285 -15.61 -8.68 -16.67
C ARG A 285 -14.77 -7.80 -17.58
N THR A 286 -14.17 -6.74 -17.05
CA THR A 286 -13.49 -5.72 -17.84
C THR A 286 -12.05 -6.10 -18.13
N ILE A 287 -11.33 -6.60 -17.13
CA ILE A 287 -9.89 -6.90 -17.24
C ILE A 287 -9.55 -8.35 -16.89
N GLY A 288 -10.53 -9.21 -16.60
CA GLY A 288 -10.24 -10.60 -16.23
C GLY A 288 -9.59 -10.74 -14.85
N LEU A 289 -9.64 -9.71 -13.99
CA LEU A 289 -9.10 -9.79 -12.63
C LEU A 289 -10.08 -10.57 -11.74
N ASN A 290 -9.83 -11.86 -11.57
CA ASN A 290 -10.62 -12.70 -10.66
C ASN A 290 -10.08 -12.62 -9.23
N LEU A 291 -10.70 -11.77 -8.40
CA LEU A 291 -10.38 -11.64 -6.97
C LEU A 291 -10.77 -12.90 -6.15
N ALA A 292 -11.52 -13.85 -6.72
CA ALA A 292 -11.84 -15.11 -6.08
C ALA A 292 -10.79 -16.21 -6.32
N GLN A 293 -9.80 -15.98 -7.19
CA GLN A 293 -8.71 -16.95 -7.37
C GLN A 293 -7.81 -16.97 -6.14
N PRO A 294 -7.35 -18.16 -5.70
CA PRO A 294 -6.33 -18.27 -4.68
C PRO A 294 -5.13 -17.40 -5.06
N LEU A 295 -4.70 -16.56 -4.12
CA LEU A 295 -3.47 -15.81 -4.29
C LEU A 295 -2.35 -16.83 -4.24
N THR A 296 -1.80 -17.16 -5.40
CA THR A 296 -0.61 -18.01 -5.47
C THR A 296 0.43 -17.39 -4.54
N PRO A 297 1.01 -18.16 -3.59
CA PRO A 297 2.13 -17.64 -2.80
C PRO A 297 3.12 -17.01 -3.79
N PRO A 298 3.68 -15.82 -3.49
CA PRO A 298 4.59 -15.18 -4.41
C PRO A 298 5.60 -16.25 -4.81
N ALA A 299 5.68 -16.53 -6.11
CA ALA A 299 6.73 -17.37 -6.63
C ALA A 299 8.04 -16.60 -6.39
N ASN A 300 8.55 -16.63 -5.16
CA ASN A 300 9.92 -16.30 -4.86
C ASN A 300 10.79 -17.46 -5.34
N THR A 301 10.62 -17.82 -6.62
CA THR A 301 11.72 -18.15 -7.49
C THR A 301 11.90 -16.93 -8.39
N LEU A 302 12.51 -15.88 -7.83
CA LEU A 302 13.55 -15.21 -8.61
C LEU A 302 14.41 -16.36 -9.17
N PRO A 303 14.71 -16.43 -10.48
CA PRO A 303 15.69 -17.40 -10.96
C PRO A 303 16.92 -17.23 -10.07
N ALA A 304 17.37 -18.31 -9.44
CA ALA A 304 18.48 -18.27 -8.51
C ALA A 304 19.64 -17.54 -9.20
N ILE A 305 19.98 -16.34 -8.73
CA ILE A 305 21.12 -15.60 -9.25
C ILE A 305 22.35 -16.40 -8.80
N PRO A 306 23.11 -17.04 -9.70
CA PRO A 306 24.23 -17.88 -9.30
C PRO A 306 25.27 -17.02 -8.59
N GLY A 307 25.55 -17.32 -7.32
CA GLY A 307 26.60 -16.66 -6.54
C GLY A 307 26.16 -15.57 -5.57
N VAL A 308 24.87 -15.22 -5.51
CA VAL A 308 24.35 -14.36 -4.43
C VAL A 308 23.86 -15.27 -3.30
N PRO A 309 24.50 -15.25 -2.10
CA PRO A 309 23.91 -15.90 -0.94
C PRO A 309 22.52 -15.32 -0.74
N THR A 310 21.50 -16.16 -0.58
CA THR A 310 20.10 -15.81 -0.27
C THR A 310 19.92 -15.14 1.11
N GLN A 311 20.92 -14.37 1.55
CA GLN A 311 20.97 -13.58 2.78
C GLN A 311 20.60 -12.10 2.58
N ILE A 312 19.95 -11.71 1.47
CA ILE A 312 18.98 -10.62 1.63
C ILE A 312 17.81 -11.25 2.37
N GLY A 313 17.88 -11.15 3.69
CA GLY A 313 16.75 -11.32 4.57
C GLY A 313 15.64 -10.39 4.12
N HIS A 314 14.83 -10.84 3.16
CA HIS A 314 13.42 -10.88 3.45
C HIS A 314 13.31 -11.81 4.66
N THR A 315 13.54 -11.22 5.85
CA THR A 315 12.67 -11.56 6.96
C THR A 315 11.29 -11.59 6.30
N PRO A 316 10.58 -12.74 6.27
CA PRO A 316 9.16 -12.67 6.03
C PRO A 316 8.73 -11.58 7.00
N GLN A 317 8.29 -10.42 6.50
CA GLN A 317 7.85 -9.35 7.37
C GLN A 317 6.97 -10.06 8.37
N ILE A 318 7.31 -9.96 9.66
CA ILE A 318 6.67 -10.71 10.74
C ILE A 318 5.26 -10.10 11.01
N GLY A 319 4.58 -9.70 9.92
CA GLY A 319 3.18 -9.34 9.76
C GLY A 319 2.62 -9.73 8.37
N SER A 320 3.36 -10.46 7.52
CA SER A 320 2.96 -11.01 6.21
C SER A 320 2.82 -12.54 6.23
N ALA A 321 2.97 -13.17 7.39
CA ALA A 321 2.52 -14.54 7.59
C ALA A 321 0.97 -14.55 7.60
N GLY A 322 0.34 -15.17 6.60
CA GLY A 322 -0.99 -15.75 6.79
C GLY A 322 -2.24 -14.92 6.49
N ASN A 323 -2.29 -14.18 5.38
CA ASN A 323 -3.56 -13.57 4.93
C ASN A 323 -4.60 -14.59 4.40
N GLY A 324 -4.25 -15.89 4.33
CA GLY A 324 -5.18 -16.98 3.98
C GLY A 324 -5.66 -16.96 2.53
N SER A 325 -6.70 -17.73 2.24
CA SER A 325 -7.44 -17.67 0.97
C SER A 325 -8.21 -16.35 0.79
N PRO A 326 -8.71 -16.03 -0.42
CA PRO A 326 -9.65 -14.92 -0.62
C PRO A 326 -10.82 -14.91 0.38
N TRP A 327 -11.28 -16.09 0.83
CA TRP A 327 -12.29 -16.23 1.88
C TRP A 327 -11.87 -15.63 3.23
N HIS A 328 -10.60 -15.75 3.62
CA HIS A 328 -10.09 -15.13 4.84
C HIS A 328 -10.09 -13.62 4.74
N ILE A 329 -9.66 -13.11 3.58
CA ILE A 329 -9.56 -11.67 3.33
C ILE A 329 -10.95 -11.04 3.28
N ALA A 330 -11.93 -11.73 2.69
CA ALA A 330 -13.32 -11.27 2.61
C ALA A 330 -14.00 -11.09 3.98
N ILE A 331 -13.50 -11.72 5.04
CA ILE A 331 -14.01 -11.51 6.41
C ILE A 331 -13.64 -10.11 6.93
N ARG A 332 -12.52 -9.55 6.46
CA ARG A 332 -12.13 -8.16 6.75
C ARG A 332 -12.90 -7.16 5.88
N ASN A 333 -13.47 -7.61 4.76
CA ASN A 333 -14.28 -6.78 3.88
C ASN A 333 -15.64 -6.46 4.53
N ASN A 334 -15.96 -5.18 4.64
CA ASN A 334 -17.23 -4.74 5.24
C ASN A 334 -18.44 -4.95 4.32
N ASN A 335 -18.22 -5.17 3.02
CA ASN A 335 -19.27 -5.52 2.07
C ASN A 335 -19.53 -7.04 2.14
N LEU A 336 -20.62 -7.43 2.82
CA LEU A 336 -20.99 -8.84 2.99
C LEU A 336 -21.26 -9.56 1.67
N ASP A 337 -21.76 -8.84 0.65
CA ASP A 337 -22.07 -9.40 -0.66
C ASP A 337 -20.80 -9.81 -1.42
N PHE A 338 -19.61 -9.34 -1.00
CA PHE A 338 -18.35 -9.82 -1.54
C PHE A 338 -18.17 -11.33 -1.32
N LEU A 339 -18.71 -11.90 -0.24
CA LEU A 339 -18.73 -13.36 -0.05
C LEU A 339 -19.59 -14.07 -1.10
N ASP A 340 -20.68 -13.45 -1.55
CA ASP A 340 -21.51 -13.99 -2.62
C ASP A 340 -20.79 -13.94 -3.96
N PHE A 341 -20.03 -12.85 -4.21
CA PHE A 341 -19.13 -12.78 -5.36
C PHE A 341 -18.11 -13.92 -5.33
N LEU A 342 -17.46 -14.17 -4.19
CA LEU A 342 -16.50 -15.29 -4.04
C LEU A 342 -17.17 -16.63 -4.30
N ALA A 343 -18.35 -16.89 -3.72
CA ALA A 343 -19.08 -18.14 -3.91
C ALA A 343 -19.41 -18.40 -5.39
N ALA A 344 -19.79 -17.35 -6.12
CA ALA A 344 -20.18 -17.46 -7.53
C ALA A 344 -18.98 -17.58 -8.49
N HIS A 345 -17.78 -17.13 -8.12
CA HIS A 345 -16.63 -17.01 -9.04
C HIS A 345 -15.36 -17.73 -8.56
N THR A 346 -15.41 -18.41 -7.43
CA THR A 346 -14.32 -19.29 -6.99
C THR A 346 -14.25 -20.51 -7.92
N PRO A 347 -13.05 -20.86 -8.44
CA PRO A 347 -12.88 -22.09 -9.19
C PRO A 347 -12.99 -23.34 -8.30
N TYR A 348 -12.82 -23.18 -6.98
CA TYR A 348 -12.81 -24.29 -6.02
C TYR A 348 -13.71 -23.96 -4.81
N PRO A 349 -15.03 -24.22 -4.89
CA PRO A 349 -15.94 -24.02 -3.77
C PRO A 349 -15.54 -24.82 -2.52
N ALA A 350 -14.90 -25.98 -2.71
CA ALA A 350 -14.39 -26.83 -1.62
C ALA A 350 -13.28 -26.18 -0.78
N ASP A 351 -12.68 -25.07 -1.23
CA ASP A 351 -11.61 -24.38 -0.51
C ASP A 351 -12.11 -23.41 0.57
N ILE A 352 -13.43 -23.29 0.76
CA ILE A 352 -14.02 -22.41 1.77
C ILE A 352 -13.57 -22.75 3.21
N ASP A 353 -13.17 -24.00 3.46
CA ASP A 353 -12.66 -24.45 4.75
C ASP A 353 -11.12 -24.61 4.79
N ASN A 354 -10.43 -24.36 3.67
CA ASN A 354 -8.98 -24.51 3.62
C ASN A 354 -8.33 -23.34 4.37
N PRO A 355 -7.57 -23.58 5.47
CA PRO A 355 -6.89 -22.52 6.21
C PRO A 355 -5.72 -21.91 5.41
N TYR A 356 -5.20 -22.61 4.38
CA TYR A 356 -4.00 -22.22 3.65
C TYR A 356 -2.86 -21.85 4.62
N ASN A 357 -2.35 -20.61 4.54
CA ASN A 357 -1.30 -20.09 5.40
C ASN A 357 -1.86 -19.34 6.63
N ALA A 358 -3.17 -19.29 6.82
CA ALA A 358 -3.80 -18.68 7.98
C ALA A 358 -3.86 -19.69 9.16
N PRO A 359 -3.87 -19.22 10.42
CA PRO A 359 -3.92 -20.10 11.58
C PRO A 359 -5.28 -20.81 11.75
N PHE A 360 -6.32 -20.32 11.08
CA PHE A 360 -7.72 -20.67 11.28
C PHE A 360 -8.40 -20.87 9.93
N THR A 361 -9.54 -21.56 9.88
CA THR A 361 -10.40 -21.54 8.69
C THR A 361 -11.14 -20.21 8.58
N PRO A 362 -11.71 -19.86 7.41
CA PRO A 362 -12.52 -18.64 7.27
C PRO A 362 -13.66 -18.56 8.30
N ALA A 363 -14.43 -19.62 8.51
CA ALA A 363 -15.52 -19.62 9.48
C ALA A 363 -15.02 -19.34 10.91
N LEU A 364 -13.94 -20.00 11.32
CA LEU A 364 -13.32 -19.73 12.63
C LEU A 364 -12.76 -18.31 12.72
N TYR A 365 -12.13 -17.82 11.65
CA TYR A 365 -11.58 -16.47 11.60
C TYR A 365 -12.68 -15.42 11.78
N ALA A 366 -13.83 -15.57 11.12
CA ALA A 366 -15.00 -14.71 11.30
C ALA A 366 -15.53 -14.73 12.74
N TYR A 367 -15.58 -15.92 13.37
CA TYR A 367 -15.93 -16.05 14.78
C TYR A 367 -14.96 -15.28 15.70
N THR A 368 -13.64 -15.47 15.53
CA THR A 368 -12.63 -14.80 16.37
C THR A 368 -12.64 -13.28 16.24
N LEU A 369 -13.05 -12.75 15.08
CA LEU A 369 -13.21 -11.31 14.84
C LEU A 369 -14.59 -10.77 15.23
N GLY A 370 -15.51 -11.61 15.72
CA GLY A 370 -16.88 -11.22 16.07
C GLY A 370 -17.74 -10.82 14.86
N LYS A 371 -17.40 -11.28 13.65
CA LYS A 371 -18.10 -10.98 12.39
C LYS A 371 -19.23 -11.98 12.14
N PHE A 372 -20.34 -11.84 12.87
CA PHE A 372 -21.46 -12.80 12.83
C PHE A 372 -22.07 -12.95 11.44
N ASP A 373 -22.34 -11.85 10.75
CA ASP A 373 -23.00 -11.90 9.45
C ASP A 373 -22.12 -12.60 8.41
N HIS A 374 -20.79 -12.39 8.45
CA HIS A 374 -19.83 -13.13 7.64
C HIS A 374 -19.82 -14.62 7.96
N PHE A 375 -19.84 -14.96 9.25
CA PHE A 375 -19.90 -16.35 9.69
C PHE A 375 -21.17 -17.05 9.19
N ASP A 376 -22.36 -16.48 9.42
CA ASP A 376 -23.63 -17.01 8.92
C ASP A 376 -23.60 -17.17 7.39
N ARG A 377 -23.08 -16.17 6.68
CA ARG A 377 -22.96 -16.22 5.22
C ARG A 377 -22.01 -17.33 4.75
N LEU A 378 -20.87 -17.54 5.41
CA LEU A 378 -19.96 -18.64 5.11
C LEU A 378 -20.63 -20.01 5.30
N LEU A 379 -21.40 -20.20 6.38
CA LEU A 379 -22.13 -21.45 6.60
C LEU A 379 -23.17 -21.73 5.51
N ARG A 380 -23.86 -20.68 5.03
CA ARG A 380 -24.82 -20.80 3.89
C ARG A 380 -24.13 -21.25 2.61
N TRP A 381 -22.89 -20.84 2.40
CA TRP A 381 -22.07 -21.27 1.27
C TRP A 381 -21.35 -22.61 1.47
N GLY A 382 -21.64 -23.30 2.58
CA GLY A 382 -21.19 -24.67 2.81
C GLY A 382 -19.93 -24.80 3.64
N ALA A 383 -19.42 -23.71 4.24
CA ALA A 383 -18.34 -23.79 5.23
C ALA A 383 -18.73 -24.74 6.36
N ASP A 384 -17.81 -25.61 6.77
CA ASP A 384 -18.04 -26.56 7.84
C ASP A 384 -17.82 -25.88 9.20
N PRO A 385 -18.89 -25.66 10.00
CA PRO A 385 -18.73 -25.12 11.35
C PRO A 385 -18.02 -26.11 12.27
N GLY A 386 -17.86 -27.38 11.87
CA GLY A 386 -17.09 -28.37 12.60
C GLY A 386 -15.59 -28.13 12.65
N VAL A 387 -15.09 -27.24 11.78
CA VAL A 387 -13.71 -26.76 11.85
C VAL A 387 -13.56 -25.56 12.79
N VAL A 388 -14.66 -25.04 13.36
CA VAL A 388 -14.60 -24.16 14.54
C VAL A 388 -14.11 -25.04 15.69
N PRO A 389 -12.86 -24.89 16.15
CA PRO A 389 -12.22 -25.86 17.01
C PRO A 389 -13.01 -25.98 18.30
N TYR A 390 -13.01 -27.19 18.87
CA TYR A 390 -13.45 -27.41 20.24
C TYR A 390 -12.83 -26.38 21.22
N MET A 391 -11.66 -25.80 20.90
CA MET A 391 -11.03 -24.72 21.67
C MET A 391 -11.92 -23.50 21.95
N VAL A 392 -12.91 -23.18 21.10
CA VAL A 392 -13.79 -22.02 21.30
C VAL A 392 -15.25 -22.38 21.60
N ILE A 393 -15.61 -23.67 21.61
CA ILE A 393 -17.01 -24.06 21.85
C ILE A 393 -17.49 -23.67 23.24
N LEU A 394 -16.59 -23.61 24.24
CA LEU A 394 -16.91 -23.15 25.59
C LEU A 394 -16.85 -21.63 25.77
N SER A 395 -16.40 -20.88 24.76
CA SER A 395 -16.63 -19.43 24.70
C SER A 395 -17.96 -19.10 24.02
N TRP A 396 -18.70 -20.09 23.52
CA TRP A 396 -20.02 -19.83 22.96
C TRP A 396 -21.00 -19.36 24.05
N PRO A 397 -21.93 -18.45 23.69
CA PRO A 397 -23.01 -18.07 24.58
C PRO A 397 -23.82 -19.30 25.00
N THR A 398 -24.27 -19.35 26.25
CA THR A 398 -25.15 -20.42 26.77
C THR A 398 -26.62 -20.11 26.65
N ASN A 399 -26.98 -18.88 26.23
CA ASN A 399 -28.35 -18.51 25.97
C ASN A 399 -28.83 -19.24 24.70
N PRO A 400 -29.85 -20.12 24.77
CA PRO A 400 -30.38 -20.82 23.60
C PRO A 400 -30.90 -19.89 22.49
N GLN A 401 -31.22 -18.64 22.83
CA GLN A 401 -31.67 -17.61 21.88
C GLN A 401 -30.52 -16.83 21.24
N ASP A 402 -29.28 -17.10 21.63
CA ASP A 402 -28.12 -16.45 21.05
C ASP A 402 -27.95 -16.85 19.57
N ARG A 403 -27.71 -15.84 18.72
CA ARG A 403 -27.67 -16.04 17.27
C ARG A 403 -26.44 -16.82 16.83
N TRP A 404 -25.28 -16.60 17.46
CA TRP A 404 -24.07 -17.39 17.18
C TRP A 404 -24.32 -18.85 17.49
N LEU A 405 -24.83 -19.12 18.69
CA LEU A 405 -25.08 -20.48 19.14
C LEU A 405 -26.06 -21.20 18.21
N ARG A 406 -27.21 -20.58 17.90
CA ARG A 406 -28.23 -21.18 17.03
C ARG A 406 -27.70 -21.44 15.61
N THR A 407 -26.96 -20.50 15.05
CA THR A 407 -26.44 -20.58 13.68
C THR A 407 -25.34 -21.63 13.56
N SER A 408 -24.38 -21.62 14.50
CA SER A 408 -23.34 -22.65 14.57
C SER A 408 -23.95 -24.02 14.77
N LEU A 409 -24.84 -24.20 15.75
CA LEU A 409 -25.49 -25.48 16.01
C LEU A 409 -26.31 -25.93 14.80
N ALA A 410 -26.99 -25.05 14.08
CA ALA A 410 -27.74 -25.43 12.88
C ALA A 410 -26.85 -26.00 11.75
N GLY A 411 -25.62 -25.49 11.63
CA GLY A 411 -24.70 -25.90 10.58
C GLY A 411 -23.88 -27.16 10.88
N ILE A 412 -23.70 -27.55 12.15
CA ILE A 412 -22.88 -28.72 12.50
C ILE A 412 -23.51 -29.99 11.92
N ARG A 413 -22.72 -30.82 11.22
CA ARG A 413 -23.16 -32.16 10.84
C ARG A 413 -23.24 -33.02 12.11
N ASN A 414 -24.42 -33.10 12.70
CA ASN A 414 -24.69 -33.90 13.88
C ASN A 414 -24.78 -35.42 13.62
N PRO A 415 -25.43 -35.91 12.54
CA PRO A 415 -25.49 -37.35 12.32
C PRO A 415 -24.16 -37.85 11.77
N ASN A 416 -23.68 -38.91 12.40
CA ASN A 416 -22.76 -39.83 11.75
C ASN A 416 -23.54 -40.52 10.61
N PRO A 417 -23.06 -40.49 9.35
CA PRO A 417 -23.72 -41.24 8.27
C PRO A 417 -23.76 -42.76 8.54
N ASN A 418 -22.93 -43.25 9.49
CA ASN A 418 -22.88 -44.64 9.92
C ASN A 418 -23.09 -44.72 11.44
N PRO A 419 -24.33 -44.88 11.95
CA PRO A 419 -24.60 -45.04 13.38
C PRO A 419 -23.67 -46.07 14.05
N GLY A 420 -23.06 -45.70 15.19
CA GLY A 420 -22.06 -46.51 15.90
C GLY A 420 -20.66 -46.58 15.23
N GLY A 421 -20.47 -45.92 14.09
CA GLY A 421 -19.20 -45.85 13.38
C GLY A 421 -18.17 -44.92 14.04
N ASN A 422 -16.92 -45.03 13.60
CA ASN A 422 -15.85 -44.13 14.06
C ASN A 422 -15.80 -42.89 13.17
N VAL A 423 -15.90 -41.70 13.78
CA VAL A 423 -15.83 -40.40 13.09
C VAL A 423 -14.60 -39.64 13.56
N ARG A 424 -13.88 -38.99 12.65
CA ARG A 424 -12.74 -38.15 13.01
C ARG A 424 -13.22 -37.05 13.97
N GLN A 425 -12.66 -37.01 15.18
CA GLN A 425 -13.05 -36.10 16.27
C GLN A 425 -14.46 -36.31 16.86
N GLY A 426 -15.19 -37.36 16.48
CA GLY A 426 -16.53 -37.67 16.99
C GLY A 426 -17.60 -36.67 16.56
N THR A 427 -18.67 -36.60 17.35
CA THR A 427 -19.84 -35.69 17.16
C THR A 427 -19.68 -34.38 17.94
N SER A 428 -20.62 -33.44 17.76
CA SER A 428 -20.67 -32.17 18.51
C SER A 428 -20.58 -32.35 20.04
N VAL A 429 -21.14 -33.42 20.60
CA VAL A 429 -21.02 -33.72 22.04
C VAL A 429 -19.60 -34.12 22.44
N HIS A 430 -18.83 -34.77 21.56
CA HIS A 430 -17.40 -35.03 21.81
C HIS A 430 -16.64 -33.71 21.92
N TRP A 431 -16.92 -32.76 21.04
CA TRP A 431 -16.24 -31.47 21.04
C TRP A 431 -16.48 -30.69 22.33
N VAL A 432 -17.71 -30.68 22.86
CA VAL A 432 -18.00 -30.03 24.16
C VAL A 432 -17.22 -30.71 25.29
N VAL A 433 -17.14 -32.04 25.30
CA VAL A 433 -16.41 -32.80 26.32
C VAL A 433 -14.90 -32.55 26.23
N PHE A 434 -14.33 -32.54 25.01
CA PHE A 434 -12.91 -32.25 24.76
C PHE A 434 -12.54 -30.83 25.17
N ALA A 435 -13.35 -29.85 24.77
CA ALA A 435 -13.17 -28.46 25.15
C ALA A 435 -13.20 -28.26 26.67
N LEU A 436 -14.14 -28.91 27.35
CA LEU A 436 -14.22 -28.86 28.80
C LEU A 436 -12.95 -29.39 29.44
N HIS A 437 -12.43 -30.50 28.92
CA HIS A 437 -11.23 -31.09 29.47
C HIS A 437 -10.01 -30.19 29.35
N ASP A 438 -9.82 -29.56 28.19
CA ASP A 438 -8.69 -28.65 27.98
C ASP A 438 -8.84 -27.38 28.82
N GLU A 439 -10.04 -26.78 28.92
CA GLU A 439 -10.30 -25.67 29.83
C GLU A 439 -10.06 -26.04 31.30
N MET A 440 -10.41 -27.26 31.72
CA MET A 440 -10.15 -27.75 33.08
C MET A 440 -8.65 -27.87 33.35
N LYS A 441 -7.85 -28.33 32.37
CA LYS A 441 -6.38 -28.33 32.48
C LYS A 441 -5.83 -26.93 32.63
N GLU A 442 -6.28 -25.99 31.82
CA GLU A 442 -5.81 -24.60 31.87
C GLU A 442 -6.19 -23.91 33.18
N ILE A 443 -7.42 -24.09 33.68
CA ILE A 443 -7.84 -23.60 35.00
C ILE A 443 -6.96 -24.18 36.11
N ASN A 444 -6.62 -25.47 36.04
CA ASN A 444 -5.79 -26.11 37.06
C ASN A 444 -4.33 -25.63 37.03
N ARG A 445 -3.79 -25.38 35.83
CA ARG A 445 -2.43 -24.87 35.59
C ARG A 445 -2.27 -23.38 35.89
N ALA A 446 -3.36 -22.61 35.91
CA ALA A 446 -3.33 -21.17 36.14
C ALA A 446 -2.78 -20.83 37.55
N ALA A 447 -1.50 -20.44 37.60
CA ALA A 447 -0.78 -20.11 38.83
C ALA A 447 -1.29 -18.83 39.52
N ASN A 448 -1.96 -17.96 38.76
CA ASN A 448 -2.51 -16.69 39.24
C ASN A 448 -3.91 -16.81 39.87
N LEU A 449 -4.49 -18.02 39.93
CA LEU A 449 -5.82 -18.23 40.50
C LEU A 449 -5.74 -18.94 41.85
N THR A 450 -6.53 -18.47 42.81
CA THR A 450 -6.75 -19.20 44.07
C THR A 450 -7.58 -20.46 43.84
N GLU A 451 -7.49 -21.45 44.74
CA GLU A 451 -8.28 -22.68 44.60
C GLU A 451 -9.80 -22.42 44.61
N SER A 452 -10.26 -21.39 45.33
CA SER A 452 -11.65 -20.94 45.30
C SER A 452 -12.04 -20.40 43.91
N GLN A 453 -11.19 -19.57 43.30
CA GLN A 453 -11.41 -19.06 41.95
C GLN A 453 -11.39 -20.19 40.91
N LYS A 454 -10.44 -21.13 41.02
CA LYS A 454 -10.38 -22.30 40.15
C LYS A 454 -11.67 -23.13 40.29
N ARG A 455 -12.11 -23.43 41.52
CA ARG A 455 -13.37 -24.15 41.76
C ARG A 455 -14.56 -23.45 41.11
N SER A 456 -14.73 -22.15 41.34
CA SER A 456 -15.84 -21.38 40.75
C SER A 456 -15.81 -21.38 39.21
N ARG A 457 -14.61 -21.26 38.61
CA ARG A 457 -14.46 -21.36 37.14
C ARG A 457 -14.78 -22.75 36.64
N ARG A 458 -14.32 -23.82 37.30
CA ARG A 458 -14.66 -25.21 36.95
C ARG A 458 -16.17 -25.46 37.00
N GLU A 459 -16.83 -25.04 38.07
CA GLU A 459 -18.29 -25.15 38.22
C GLU A 459 -19.04 -24.36 37.12
N THR A 460 -18.53 -23.20 36.74
CA THR A 460 -19.10 -22.40 35.64
C THR A 460 -18.93 -23.11 34.30
N ARG A 461 -17.73 -23.59 33.96
CA ARG A 461 -17.49 -24.34 32.72
C ARG A 461 -18.28 -25.64 32.65
N MET A 462 -18.42 -26.36 33.76
CA MET A 462 -19.24 -27.58 33.82
C MET A 462 -20.72 -27.30 33.52
N ARG A 463 -21.27 -26.22 34.10
CA ARG A 463 -22.65 -25.78 33.78
C ARG A 463 -22.80 -25.39 32.31
N GLN A 464 -21.82 -24.65 31.76
CA GLN A 464 -21.83 -24.28 30.33
C GLN A 464 -21.79 -25.52 29.42
N ALA A 465 -20.89 -26.47 29.69
CA ALA A 465 -20.81 -27.72 28.94
C ALA A 465 -22.11 -28.54 29.03
N THR A 466 -22.73 -28.61 30.21
CA THR A 466 -24.03 -29.28 30.40
C THR A 466 -25.11 -28.65 29.51
N THR A 467 -25.20 -27.31 29.49
CA THR A 467 -26.14 -26.59 28.63
C THR A 467 -25.87 -26.85 27.15
N LEU A 468 -24.61 -26.79 26.72
CA LEU A 468 -24.23 -27.01 25.32
C LEU A 468 -24.49 -28.46 24.87
N ILE A 469 -24.24 -29.46 25.73
CA ILE A 469 -24.58 -30.86 25.44
C ILE A 469 -26.08 -31.03 25.29
N ASN A 470 -26.90 -30.44 26.18
CA ASN A 470 -28.36 -30.49 26.06
C ASN A 470 -28.84 -29.88 24.74
N LEU A 471 -28.27 -28.74 24.34
CA LEU A 471 -28.60 -28.10 23.06
C LEU A 471 -28.15 -28.94 21.87
N ALA A 472 -26.96 -29.54 21.92
CA ALA A 472 -26.48 -30.44 20.86
C ALA A 472 -27.37 -31.68 20.73
N LYS A 473 -27.81 -32.27 21.85
CA LYS A 473 -28.70 -33.45 21.90
C LYS A 473 -30.07 -33.20 21.30
N GLN A 474 -30.60 -31.97 21.37
CA GLN A 474 -31.86 -31.60 20.70
C GLN A 474 -31.78 -31.72 19.17
N GLY A 475 -30.57 -31.87 18.62
CA GLY A 475 -30.35 -31.97 17.19
C GLY A 475 -30.52 -30.64 16.47
N ASN A 476 -30.39 -30.71 15.15
CA ASN A 476 -30.54 -29.56 14.26
C ASN A 476 -31.19 -29.99 12.94
N ILE A 477 -31.22 -29.11 11.94
CA ILE A 477 -31.72 -29.43 10.59
C ILE A 477 -30.95 -30.57 9.91
N ARG A 478 -29.74 -30.90 10.40
CA ARG A 478 -28.93 -32.02 9.94
C ARG A 478 -29.18 -33.29 10.75
N GLY A 479 -29.89 -33.26 11.88
CA GLY A 479 -30.23 -34.43 12.71
C GLY A 479 -29.73 -34.34 14.16
N GLU A 480 -30.03 -35.38 14.93
CA GLU A 480 -29.54 -35.55 16.30
C GLU A 480 -28.16 -36.23 16.32
N PRO A 481 -27.28 -35.90 17.28
CA PRO A 481 -26.00 -36.59 17.42
C PRO A 481 -26.21 -38.01 17.92
N ASP A 482 -25.63 -38.99 17.23
CA ASP A 482 -25.59 -40.37 17.70
C ASP A 482 -24.61 -40.48 18.88
N LEU A 483 -25.14 -40.72 20.08
CA LEU A 483 -24.35 -40.84 21.32
C LEU A 483 -23.49 -42.11 21.35
N SER A 484 -23.78 -43.10 20.49
CA SER A 484 -22.96 -44.31 20.34
C SER A 484 -21.78 -44.13 19.39
N THR A 485 -21.72 -43.00 18.65
CA THR A 485 -20.60 -42.68 17.77
C THR A 485 -19.29 -42.61 18.56
N ARG A 486 -18.24 -43.18 17.99
CA ARG A 486 -16.89 -43.18 18.57
C ARG A 486 -15.99 -42.24 17.79
N ASP A 487 -15.01 -41.65 18.46
CA ASP A 487 -13.96 -40.93 17.76
C ASP A 487 -12.94 -41.89 17.11
N LEU A 488 -12.00 -41.35 16.32
CA LEU A 488 -10.90 -42.12 15.72
C LEU A 488 -9.68 -42.31 16.65
N ALA A 489 -9.83 -42.09 17.97
CA ALA A 489 -8.74 -42.37 18.90
C ALA A 489 -8.45 -43.88 18.96
N VAL A 490 -7.31 -44.26 19.54
CA VAL A 490 -6.93 -45.66 19.75
C VAL A 490 -6.75 -45.89 21.25
N PRO A 491 -7.65 -46.63 21.93
CA PRO A 491 -8.89 -47.22 21.41
C PRO A 491 -9.98 -46.17 21.11
N PRO A 492 -10.90 -46.44 20.15
CA PRO A 492 -12.04 -45.56 19.86
C PRO A 492 -12.93 -45.39 21.09
N ARG A 493 -13.36 -44.16 21.38
CA ARG A 493 -14.15 -43.84 22.58
C ARG A 493 -15.36 -42.99 22.22
N THR A 494 -16.47 -43.23 22.92
CA THR A 494 -17.64 -42.35 22.89
C THR A 494 -17.41 -41.11 23.75
N ALA A 495 -18.24 -40.07 23.59
CA ALA A 495 -18.22 -38.90 24.46
C ALA A 495 -18.48 -39.27 25.93
N TRP A 496 -19.31 -40.30 26.16
CA TRP A 496 -19.55 -40.89 27.47
C TRP A 496 -18.28 -41.51 28.08
N ASP A 497 -17.52 -42.29 27.30
CA ASP A 497 -16.27 -42.90 27.74
C ASP A 497 -15.26 -41.83 28.18
N TYR A 498 -15.17 -40.72 27.43
CA TYR A 498 -14.31 -39.59 27.78
C TYR A 498 -14.77 -38.88 29.05
N ALA A 499 -16.06 -38.58 29.18
CA ALA A 499 -16.60 -37.95 30.39
C ALA A 499 -16.33 -38.80 31.64
N LYS A 500 -16.49 -40.13 31.54
CA LYS A 500 -16.17 -41.07 32.63
C LYS A 500 -14.68 -41.12 32.93
N MET A 501 -13.84 -41.24 31.91
CA MET A 501 -12.38 -41.29 32.04
C MET A 501 -11.81 -40.03 32.73
N TRP A 502 -12.38 -38.87 32.46
CA TRP A 502 -11.94 -37.59 33.03
C TRP A 502 -12.65 -37.20 34.34
N GLY A 503 -13.51 -38.07 34.87
CA GLY A 503 -14.19 -37.85 36.16
C GLY A 503 -15.34 -36.84 36.11
N TYR A 504 -15.90 -36.56 34.93
CA TYR A 504 -17.05 -35.67 34.75
C TYR A 504 -18.36 -36.44 34.93
N THR A 505 -18.63 -36.92 36.15
CA THR A 505 -19.77 -37.80 36.48
C THR A 505 -21.13 -37.23 36.03
N GLN A 506 -21.33 -35.92 36.19
CA GLN A 506 -22.55 -35.24 35.73
C GLN A 506 -22.75 -35.34 34.22
N LEU A 507 -21.67 -35.19 33.43
CA LEU A 507 -21.74 -35.31 31.98
C LEU A 507 -21.86 -36.77 31.53
N ALA A 508 -21.20 -37.70 32.23
CA ALA A 508 -21.34 -39.12 31.95
C ALA A 508 -22.80 -39.58 32.11
N TYR A 509 -23.50 -39.14 33.16
CA TYR A 509 -24.93 -39.41 33.31
C TYR A 509 -25.76 -38.79 32.17
N LEU A 510 -25.42 -37.58 31.73
CA LEU A 510 -26.14 -36.90 30.66
C LEU A 510 -25.95 -37.55 29.27
N LEU A 511 -24.79 -38.16 29.05
CA LEU A 511 -24.37 -38.79 27.79
C LEU A 511 -24.64 -40.30 27.76
N ASP A 512 -25.24 -40.86 28.82
CA ASP A 512 -25.56 -42.28 28.90
C ASP A 512 -26.56 -42.66 27.78
N PRO A 513 -26.22 -43.62 26.90
CA PRO A 513 -27.05 -43.98 25.74
C PRO A 513 -28.29 -44.84 26.05
N ALA A 514 -28.60 -45.10 27.33
CA ALA A 514 -29.74 -45.84 27.90
C ALA A 514 -30.75 -46.49 26.92
#